data_AF-A0A535DBL4-F1
#
_entry.id   AF-A0A535DBL4-F1
#
_cell.length_a   1.000
_cell.length_b   1.000
_cell.length_c   1.000
_cell.angle_alpha   90.00
_cell.angle_beta   90.00
_cell.angle_gamma   90.00
#
_symmetry.space_group_name_H-M   'P 1'
#
loop_
_entity.id
_entity.type
_entity.pdbx_description
1 polymer ?
#
loop_
_entity_poly.entity_id
_entity_poly.type
_entity_poly.pdbx_seq_one_letter_code
_entity_poly.pdbx_strand_id
1 'polypeptide(L)'
;MRFVFAMLAMAMLVACGPEPASGATLNPGVSRQPVAAPVVRPAGPSIPSFLPVGFWHLPPGTYQVHLHAICNGRQAYHLAYLPDLVVGAAHTGKVLVATADFGRGWCVIVYADPALNVVLVTQRI
;
A
#
# COMPACT_ATOMS: atom_id res chain seq x y z
N MET A 1 -16.16 47.71 14.89
CA MET A 1 -16.61 48.36 13.64
C MET A 1 -16.62 47.30 12.55
N ARG A 2 -17.72 47.21 11.81
CA ARG A 2 -18.05 46.17 10.82
C ARG A 2 -17.47 46.58 9.46
N PHE A 3 -17.00 45.63 8.66
CA PHE A 3 -17.07 45.74 7.21
C PHE A 3 -17.63 44.44 6.63
N VAL A 4 -18.88 44.54 6.20
CA VAL A 4 -19.60 43.64 5.29
C VAL A 4 -19.37 44.22 3.90
N PHE A 5 -19.10 43.41 2.87
CA PHE A 5 -19.70 43.64 1.56
C PHE A 5 -19.66 42.36 0.71
N ALA A 6 -20.86 41.89 0.40
CA ALA A 6 -21.16 40.85 -0.57
C ALA A 6 -21.03 41.40 -2.00
N MET A 7 -20.69 40.54 -2.96
CA MET A 7 -20.93 40.79 -4.38
C MET A 7 -21.75 39.66 -4.97
N LEU A 8 -22.84 40.07 -5.63
CA LEU A 8 -23.91 39.27 -6.21
C LEU A 8 -24.23 39.96 -7.55
N ALA A 9 -24.15 39.24 -8.67
CA ALA A 9 -24.74 39.56 -9.98
C ALA A 9 -24.57 38.32 -10.89
N MET A 10 -25.58 37.50 -11.21
CA MET A 10 -26.68 37.69 -12.18
C MET A 10 -26.27 38.24 -13.55
N ALA A 11 -26.37 37.45 -14.61
CA ALA A 11 -27.54 37.50 -15.54
C ALA A 11 -27.39 36.48 -16.70
N MET A 12 -28.57 36.02 -17.14
CA MET A 12 -28.85 35.05 -18.22
C MET A 12 -28.52 35.60 -19.61
N LEU A 13 -28.49 34.73 -20.63
CA LEU A 13 -29.29 34.91 -21.87
C LEU A 13 -29.38 33.63 -22.72
N VAL A 14 -30.56 33.52 -23.34
CA VAL A 14 -31.19 32.48 -24.16
C VAL A 14 -30.49 32.21 -25.51
N ALA A 15 -30.56 30.98 -26.03
CA ALA A 15 -30.64 30.75 -27.48
C ALA A 15 -31.26 29.37 -27.87
N CYS A 16 -32.32 29.45 -28.68
CA CYS A 16 -32.85 28.52 -29.70
C CYS A 16 -33.03 27.02 -29.40
N GLY A 17 -34.30 26.57 -29.46
CA GLY A 17 -34.66 25.16 -29.66
C GLY A 17 -34.65 24.72 -31.13
N PRO A 18 -34.99 23.45 -31.39
CA PRO A 18 -35.84 23.09 -32.52
C PRO A 18 -37.00 22.13 -32.17
N GLU A 19 -37.92 22.09 -33.14
CA GLU A 19 -39.26 21.50 -33.33
C GLU A 19 -39.61 20.06 -32.85
N PRO A 20 -40.91 19.68 -32.88
CA PRO A 20 -41.44 18.47 -32.27
C PRO A 20 -41.41 17.21 -33.15
N ALA A 21 -41.45 16.07 -32.45
CA ALA A 21 -41.98 14.75 -32.80
C ALA A 21 -41.78 14.21 -34.23
N SER A 22 -40.72 13.41 -34.42
CA SER A 22 -40.69 12.38 -35.47
C SER A 22 -41.06 11.02 -34.87
N GLY A 23 -42.15 10.44 -35.40
CA GLY A 23 -42.64 9.13 -35.01
C GLY A 23 -41.62 8.03 -35.27
N ALA A 24 -41.29 7.27 -34.23
CA ALA A 24 -40.74 5.95 -34.37
C ALA A 24 -41.90 4.94 -34.27
N THR A 25 -42.18 4.28 -35.37
CA THR A 25 -43.04 3.11 -35.47
C THR A 25 -42.58 2.07 -34.45
N LEU A 26 -43.45 1.70 -33.49
CA LEU A 26 -43.26 0.54 -32.63
C LEU A 26 -43.27 -0.71 -33.51
N ASN A 27 -42.09 -1.22 -33.85
CA ASN A 27 -41.96 -2.52 -34.50
C ASN A 27 -42.22 -3.60 -33.43
N PRO A 28 -43.32 -4.39 -33.48
CA PRO A 28 -43.66 -5.33 -32.41
C PRO A 28 -42.74 -6.57 -32.37
N GLY A 29 -41.69 -6.61 -33.20
CA GLY A 29 -40.91 -7.82 -33.49
C GLY A 29 -39.53 -7.94 -32.83
N VAL A 30 -39.11 -7.04 -31.93
CA VAL A 30 -37.81 -7.22 -31.23
C VAL A 30 -38.00 -8.16 -30.05
N SER A 31 -37.73 -9.45 -30.29
CA SER A 31 -37.53 -10.43 -29.22
C SER A 31 -36.44 -9.90 -28.28
N ARG A 32 -36.81 -9.63 -27.02
CA ARG A 32 -35.85 -9.30 -25.96
C ARG A 32 -35.05 -10.57 -25.66
N GLN A 33 -33.99 -10.83 -26.42
CA GLN A 33 -33.06 -11.89 -26.06
C GLN A 33 -32.41 -11.52 -24.72
N PRO A 34 -32.47 -12.41 -23.70
CA PRO A 34 -31.74 -12.19 -22.47
C PRO A 34 -30.24 -12.21 -22.77
N VAL A 35 -29.57 -11.07 -22.61
CA VAL A 35 -28.11 -11.01 -22.63
C VAL A 35 -27.64 -11.60 -21.30
N ALA A 36 -26.84 -12.67 -21.36
CA ALA A 36 -26.26 -13.26 -20.16
C ALA A 36 -25.44 -12.19 -19.43
N ALA A 37 -25.71 -12.00 -18.14
CA ALA A 37 -24.95 -11.09 -17.31
C ALA A 37 -23.47 -11.55 -17.26
N PRO A 38 -22.50 -10.62 -17.22
CA PRO A 38 -21.10 -10.98 -17.07
C PRO A 38 -20.91 -11.85 -15.82
N VAL A 39 -20.28 -13.01 -15.98
CA VAL A 39 -19.92 -13.86 -14.84
C VAL A 39 -18.79 -13.16 -14.09
N VAL A 40 -19.12 -12.50 -12.97
CA VAL A 40 -18.13 -11.99 -12.03
C VAL A 40 -17.56 -13.19 -11.27
N ARG A 41 -16.31 -13.55 -11.55
CA ARG A 41 -15.59 -14.53 -10.73
C ARG A 41 -15.15 -13.86 -9.43
N PRO A 42 -15.31 -14.51 -8.27
CA PRO A 42 -14.74 -14.00 -7.03
C PRO A 42 -13.22 -13.86 -7.18
N ALA A 43 -12.67 -12.72 -6.78
CA ALA A 43 -11.23 -12.60 -6.64
C ALA A 43 -10.76 -13.59 -5.57
N GLY A 44 -9.75 -14.39 -5.90
CA GLY A 44 -9.09 -15.26 -4.92
C GLY A 44 -8.39 -14.45 -3.82
N PRO A 45 -8.00 -15.09 -2.71
CA PRO A 45 -7.25 -14.42 -1.66
C PRO A 45 -5.93 -13.86 -2.21
N SER A 46 -5.64 -12.60 -1.90
CA SER A 46 -4.35 -11.98 -2.25
C SER A 46 -3.31 -12.29 -1.17
N ILE A 47 -2.12 -12.71 -1.59
CA ILE A 47 -0.96 -12.82 -0.71
C ILE A 47 -0.36 -11.42 -0.56
N PRO A 48 -0.08 -10.95 0.66
CA PRO A 48 0.57 -9.66 0.84
C PRO A 48 1.99 -9.68 0.23
N SER A 49 2.41 -8.57 -0.36
CA SER A 49 3.76 -8.42 -0.93
C SER A 49 4.86 -8.31 0.14
N PHE A 50 4.49 -7.95 1.37
CA PHE A 50 5.39 -7.85 2.50
C PHE A 50 4.78 -8.50 3.75
N LEU A 51 5.63 -9.12 4.57
CA LEU A 51 5.27 -9.66 5.87
C LEU A 51 6.06 -8.95 6.98
N PRO A 52 5.46 -8.76 8.17
CA PRO A 52 6.15 -8.18 9.29
C PRO A 52 7.11 -9.17 9.95
N VAL A 53 8.33 -8.72 10.25
CA VAL A 53 9.29 -9.40 11.13
C VAL A 53 9.33 -8.62 12.43
N GLY A 54 8.85 -9.25 13.51
CA GLY A 54 8.78 -8.66 14.84
C GLY A 54 10.06 -8.84 15.64
N PHE A 55 10.33 -7.89 16.53
CA PHE A 55 11.42 -7.91 17.49
C PHE A 55 10.89 -7.56 18.88
N TRP A 56 11.45 -8.20 19.90
CA TRP A 56 11.05 -8.07 21.30
C TRP A 56 12.28 -7.96 22.20
N HIS A 57 12.09 -7.36 23.38
CA HIS A 57 13.12 -7.17 24.40
C HIS A 57 14.34 -6.36 23.92
N LEU A 58 14.14 -5.48 22.93
CA LEU A 58 15.17 -4.56 22.48
C LEU A 58 15.13 -3.26 23.31
N PRO A 59 16.27 -2.61 23.56
CA PRO A 59 16.27 -1.27 24.14
C PRO A 59 15.50 -0.29 23.23
N PRO A 60 14.89 0.78 23.79
CA PRO A 60 14.27 1.82 22.98
C PRO A 60 15.32 2.55 22.14
N GLY A 61 15.01 2.82 20.88
CA GLY A 61 15.94 3.44 19.95
C GLY A 61 15.54 3.24 18.49
N THR A 62 16.38 3.77 17.60
CA THR A 62 16.29 3.57 16.15
C THR A 62 17.53 2.81 15.70
N TYR A 63 17.33 1.72 14.97
CA TYR A 63 18.39 0.79 14.60
C TYR A 63 18.41 0.56 13.09
N GLN A 64 19.61 0.49 12.52
CA GLN A 64 19.78 0.08 11.13
C GLN A 64 19.49 -1.42 10.97
N VAL A 65 18.79 -1.75 9.89
CA VAL A 65 18.33 -3.12 9.64
C VAL A 65 18.68 -3.57 8.23
N HIS A 66 19.36 -4.69 8.14
CA HIS A 66 19.79 -5.25 6.87
C HIS A 66 19.22 -6.64 6.66
N LEU A 67 19.01 -7.00 5.39
CA LEU A 67 18.78 -8.36 4.97
C LEU A 67 20.12 -8.99 4.54
N HIS A 68 20.43 -10.18 5.04
CA HIS A 68 21.67 -10.90 4.76
C HIS A 68 21.40 -12.33 4.29
N ALA A 69 22.24 -12.80 3.36
CA ALA A 69 22.24 -14.19 2.91
C ALA A 69 22.85 -15.15 3.95
N ILE A 70 23.71 -14.65 4.84
CA ILE A 70 24.32 -15.40 5.95
C ILE A 70 24.12 -14.65 7.26
N CYS A 71 23.69 -15.38 8.29
CA CYS A 71 23.24 -14.89 9.58
C CYS A 71 24.39 -14.55 10.56
N ASN A 72 25.38 -13.76 10.13
CA ASN A 72 26.55 -13.42 10.94
C ASN A 72 26.91 -11.93 10.99
N GLY A 73 26.13 -11.06 10.32
CA GLY A 73 26.35 -9.61 10.32
C GLY A 73 27.52 -9.12 9.46
N ARG A 74 28.25 -10.00 8.77
CA ARG A 74 29.33 -9.56 7.88
C ARG A 74 28.72 -8.88 6.65
N GLN A 75 29.19 -7.67 6.36
CA GLN A 75 28.68 -6.85 5.25
C GLN A 75 28.85 -7.52 3.88
N ALA A 76 29.81 -8.45 3.73
CA ALA A 76 29.99 -9.22 2.50
C ALA A 76 28.77 -10.08 2.09
N TYR A 77 27.84 -10.33 3.00
CA TYR A 77 26.61 -11.09 2.74
C TYR A 77 25.35 -10.22 2.76
N HIS A 78 25.50 -8.90 2.73
CA HIS A 78 24.40 -7.96 2.63
C HIS A 78 23.65 -8.13 1.30
N LEU A 79 22.33 -8.09 1.37
CA LEU A 79 21.44 -8.17 0.21
C LEU A 79 20.70 -6.87 -0.01
N ALA A 80 20.17 -6.28 1.07
CA ALA A 80 19.37 -5.07 1.00
C ALA A 80 19.35 -4.34 2.35
N TYR A 81 19.17 -3.01 2.27
CA TYR A 81 18.77 -2.19 3.40
C TYR A 81 17.26 -2.31 3.58
N LEU A 82 16.81 -2.47 4.82
CA LEU A 82 15.41 -2.35 5.19
C LEU A 82 15.20 -0.99 5.88
N PRO A 83 13.95 -0.50 5.96
CA PRO A 83 13.64 0.65 6.80
C PRO A 83 14.13 0.43 8.24
N ASP A 84 14.60 1.50 8.87
CA ASP A 84 15.08 1.46 10.24
C ASP A 84 14.02 0.89 11.20
N LEU A 85 14.48 0.08 12.15
CA LEU A 85 13.64 -0.43 13.22
C LEU A 85 13.55 0.62 14.32
N VAL A 86 12.33 1.12 14.56
CA VAL A 86 12.03 1.95 15.72
C VAL A 86 11.47 1.07 16.84
N VAL A 87 12.14 1.10 17.98
CA VAL A 87 11.70 0.43 19.22
C VAL A 87 11.28 1.48 20.23
N GLY A 88 10.01 1.45 20.63
CA GLY A 88 9.46 2.34 21.63
C GLY A 88 9.58 1.81 23.06
N ALA A 89 8.91 2.46 24.01
CA ALA A 89 8.90 2.08 25.43
C ALA A 89 8.34 0.67 25.70
N ALA A 90 7.62 0.07 24.74
CA ALA A 90 7.15 -1.31 24.82
C ALA A 90 8.26 -2.34 24.59
N HIS A 91 9.49 -1.92 24.25
CA HIS A 91 10.61 -2.81 23.91
C HIS A 91 10.33 -3.75 22.73
N THR A 92 9.44 -3.33 21.83
CA THR A 92 9.06 -4.06 20.62
C THR A 92 9.14 -3.16 19.40
N GLY A 93 9.41 -3.76 18.25
CA GLY A 93 9.29 -3.11 16.94
C GLY A 93 9.10 -4.14 15.84
N LYS A 94 8.89 -3.68 14.61
CA LYS A 94 8.78 -4.56 13.44
C LYS A 94 9.32 -3.88 12.19
N VAL A 95 9.83 -4.67 11.27
CA VAL A 95 10.15 -4.25 9.89
C VAL A 95 9.31 -5.05 8.90
N LEU A 96 9.11 -4.50 7.71
CA LEU A 96 8.44 -5.20 6.61
C LEU A 96 9.51 -5.81 5.71
N VAL A 97 9.35 -7.09 5.39
CA VAL A 97 10.24 -7.83 4.47
C VAL A 97 9.42 -8.38 3.32
N ALA A 98 9.98 -8.39 2.11
CA ALA A 98 9.27 -8.90 0.95
C ALA A 98 8.92 -10.38 1.16
N THR A 99 7.68 -10.75 0.86
CA THR A 99 7.20 -12.12 1.07
C THR A 99 8.01 -13.15 0.28
N ALA A 100 8.61 -12.73 -0.86
CA ALA A 100 9.44 -13.56 -1.71
C ALA A 100 10.82 -13.93 -1.10
N ASP A 101 11.22 -13.30 0.00
CA ASP A 101 12.52 -13.51 0.66
C ASP A 101 12.46 -14.58 1.76
N PHE A 102 11.25 -14.88 2.26
CA PHE A 102 11.04 -15.88 3.30
C PHE A 102 11.35 -17.30 2.81
N GLY A 103 11.88 -18.14 3.70
CA GLY A 103 12.23 -19.53 3.39
C GLY A 103 13.52 -19.71 2.58
N ARG A 104 14.24 -18.62 2.25
CA ARG A 104 15.55 -18.66 1.57
C ARG A 104 16.72 -18.96 2.51
N GLY A 105 16.46 -19.07 3.81
CA GLY A 105 17.48 -19.23 4.85
C GLY A 105 18.23 -17.93 5.19
N TRP A 106 17.71 -16.81 4.69
CA TRP A 106 18.22 -15.45 4.91
C TRP A 106 17.87 -14.95 6.31
N CYS A 107 18.49 -13.85 6.69
CA CYS A 107 18.36 -13.26 8.00
C CYS A 107 18.18 -11.75 7.95
N VAL A 108 17.27 -11.25 8.76
CA VAL A 108 17.18 -9.84 9.13
C VAL A 108 18.15 -9.59 10.28
N ILE A 109 19.02 -8.61 10.13
CA ILE A 109 20.05 -8.25 11.11
C ILE A 109 19.82 -6.82 11.53
N VAL A 110 19.69 -6.62 12.84
CA VAL A 110 19.58 -5.30 13.48
C VAL A 110 20.93 -4.97 14.10
N TYR A 111 21.47 -3.79 13.81
CA TYR A 111 22.76 -3.34 14.33
C TYR A 111 22.58 -2.38 15.49
N ALA A 112 23.47 -2.49 16.48
CA ALA A 112 23.49 -1.61 17.66
C ALA A 112 24.17 -0.27 17.37
N ASP A 113 25.05 -0.21 16.38
CA ASP A 113 25.78 0.99 15.97
C ASP A 113 25.57 1.35 14.49
N PRO A 114 25.56 2.64 14.13
CA PRO A 114 25.42 3.08 12.73
C PRO A 114 26.59 2.67 11.82
N ALA A 115 27.74 2.33 12.39
CA ALA A 115 28.89 1.85 11.63
C ALA A 115 28.83 0.33 11.36
N LEU A 116 27.76 -0.34 11.81
CA LEU A 116 27.43 -1.73 11.49
C LEU A 116 28.47 -2.76 11.96
N ASN A 117 29.18 -2.44 13.04
CA ASN A 117 30.21 -3.32 13.60
C ASN A 117 29.65 -4.28 14.65
N VAL A 118 28.52 -3.93 15.27
CA VAL A 118 27.91 -4.64 16.38
C VAL A 118 26.50 -5.08 16.00
N VAL A 119 26.31 -6.39 15.89
CA VAL A 119 24.99 -6.99 15.72
C VAL A 119 24.26 -6.97 17.05
N LEU A 120 23.08 -6.36 17.08
CA LEU A 120 22.19 -6.37 18.23
C LEU A 120 21.37 -7.67 18.27
N VAL A 121 20.74 -8.02 17.15
CA VAL A 121 19.94 -9.24 17.01
C VAL A 121 19.92 -9.71 15.57
N THR A 122 19.85 -11.03 15.39
CA THR A 122 19.68 -11.68 14.09
C THR A 122 18.42 -12.54 14.14
N GLN A 123 17.56 -12.39 13.14
CA GLN A 123 16.30 -13.13 12.99
C GLN A 123 16.26 -13.81 11.63
N ARG A 124 16.19 -15.14 11.61
CA ARG A 124 15.98 -15.90 10.37
C ARG A 124 14.54 -15.77 9.87
N ILE A 125 14.38 -15.72 8.55
CA ILE A 125 13.11 -15.59 7.83
C ILE A 125 12.94 -16.65 6.72
#